data_AF-T0M8M7-F1
#
_entry.id   AF-T0M8M7-F1
#
_cell.length_a   1.000
_cell.length_b   1.000
_cell.length_c   1.000
_cell.angle_alpha   90.00
_cell.angle_beta   90.00
_cell.angle_gamma   90.00
#
_symmetry.space_group_name_H-M   'P 1'
#
loop_
_entity.id
_entity.type
_entity.pdbx_description
1 polymer ?
#
loop_
_entity_poly.entity_id
_entity_poly.type
_entity_poly.pdbx_seq_one_letter_code
_entity_poly.pdbx_strand_id
1 'polypeptide(L)'
;MNKNFIETYAYEKIKNFIDTISKSLKIEKQHINSKYMKELDTIKKIIINTPLSDEKGRFANPNLKIVFLQIKHDNKYFINSWGNFKRLDYGTGHELNYLCYCYQKNFEKDLEINEVCNLLIEYFKIIKMFINKFNIEPAGSKGMWTLDSYQLLPYVIGSAQASSQIDEWFQEILDRNNSILYGRLFHRKWNDIYKDMFKMYDKEVLSRHVVTKSFIFSDCLKE
;
A
#
# COMPACT_ATOMS: atom_id res chain seq x y z
N MET A 1 22.68 11.52 16.27
CA MET A 1 21.85 12.50 15.52
C MET A 1 20.79 11.67 14.82
N ASN A 2 19.49 11.89 15.08
CA ASN A 2 18.44 11.30 14.24
C ASN A 2 18.66 11.82 12.83
N LYS A 3 19.11 10.98 11.90
CA LYS A 3 19.21 11.40 10.50
C LYS A 3 17.81 11.70 9.99
N ASN A 4 17.71 12.67 9.08
CA ASN A 4 16.47 12.86 8.36
C ASN A 4 16.20 11.59 7.53
N PHE A 5 14.97 11.06 7.51
CA PHE A 5 14.66 9.80 6.84
C PHE A 5 15.12 9.80 5.37
N ILE A 6 15.05 10.94 4.68
CA ILE A 6 15.49 11.09 3.28
C ILE A 6 17.00 10.89 3.07
N GLU A 7 17.80 10.93 4.13
CA GLU A 7 19.26 10.73 4.12
C GLU A 7 19.64 9.28 4.47
N THR A 8 18.65 8.42 4.69
CA THR A 8 18.88 7.04 5.16
C THR A 8 19.05 6.06 4.02
N TYR A 9 19.73 4.94 4.31
CA TYR A 9 19.82 3.82 3.37
C TYR A 9 18.43 3.24 3.04
N ALA A 10 17.55 3.17 4.03
CA ALA A 10 16.18 2.70 3.85
C ALA A 10 15.42 3.50 2.78
N TYR A 11 15.50 4.84 2.82
CA TYR A 11 14.83 5.70 1.85
C TYR A 11 15.26 5.40 0.40
N GLU A 12 16.57 5.30 0.17
CA GLU A 12 17.11 4.99 -1.16
C GLU A 12 16.65 3.59 -1.63
N LYS A 13 16.72 2.59 -0.75
CA LYS A 13 16.33 1.21 -1.08
C LYS A 13 14.85 1.08 -1.41
N ILE A 14 13.97 1.75 -0.67
CA ILE A 14 12.53 1.74 -0.94
C ILE A 14 12.24 2.36 -2.31
N LYS A 15 12.86 3.50 -2.64
CA LYS A 15 12.69 4.12 -3.97
C LYS A 15 13.17 3.22 -5.09
N ASN A 16 14.36 2.64 -4.94
CA ASN A 16 14.91 1.71 -5.92
C ASN A 16 14.02 0.46 -6.06
N PHE A 17 13.42 -0.02 -4.98
CA PHE A 17 12.51 -1.16 -5.03
C PHE A 17 11.22 -0.86 -5.80
N ILE A 18 10.58 0.29 -5.57
CA ILE A 18 9.41 0.74 -6.34
C ILE A 18 9.75 0.83 -7.84
N ASP A 19 10.90 1.40 -8.18
CA ASP A 19 11.35 1.51 -9.56
C ASP A 19 11.63 0.12 -10.18
N THR A 20 12.21 -0.80 -9.40
CA THR A 20 12.50 -2.18 -9.86
C THR A 20 11.21 -2.96 -10.10
N ILE A 21 10.22 -2.87 -9.21
CA ILE A 21 8.87 -3.43 -9.43
C ILE A 21 8.29 -2.88 -10.73
N SER A 22 8.35 -1.56 -10.90
CA SER A 22 7.79 -0.87 -12.07
C SER A 22 8.48 -1.24 -13.39
N LYS A 23 9.80 -1.52 -13.35
CA LYS A 23 10.53 -2.09 -14.47
C LYS A 23 10.11 -3.52 -14.75
N SER A 24 10.01 -4.38 -13.74
CA SER A 24 9.60 -5.79 -13.91
C SER A 24 8.25 -5.91 -14.62
N LEU A 25 7.30 -5.01 -14.33
CA LEU A 25 5.99 -4.96 -15.00
C LEU A 25 6.06 -4.77 -16.52
N LYS A 26 7.17 -4.24 -17.03
CA LYS A 26 7.39 -3.97 -18.46
C LYS A 26 8.12 -5.09 -19.19
N ILE A 27 8.92 -5.87 -18.47
CA ILE A 27 9.89 -6.79 -19.07
C ILE A 27 9.63 -8.26 -18.72
N GLU A 28 8.85 -8.53 -17.67
CA GLU A 28 8.64 -9.87 -17.14
C GLU A 28 7.15 -10.21 -17.00
N LYS A 29 6.83 -11.49 -17.20
CA LYS A 29 5.53 -12.04 -16.86
C LYS A 29 5.39 -12.04 -15.34
N GLN A 30 4.25 -11.56 -14.84
CA GLN A 30 4.00 -11.51 -13.41
C GLN A 30 3.50 -12.88 -12.91
N HIS A 31 3.98 -13.28 -11.73
CA HIS A 31 3.72 -14.58 -11.13
C HIS A 31 3.00 -14.46 -9.79
N ILE A 32 2.33 -15.52 -9.38
CA ILE A 32 1.64 -15.58 -8.09
C ILE A 32 2.49 -16.41 -7.13
N ASN A 33 2.92 -15.80 -6.04
CA ASN A 33 3.54 -16.53 -4.94
C ASN A 33 2.48 -17.16 -4.04
N SER A 34 2.32 -18.49 -4.14
CA SER A 34 1.27 -19.22 -3.42
C SER A 34 1.41 -19.16 -1.89
N LYS A 35 2.62 -19.00 -1.36
CA LYS A 35 2.87 -18.94 0.09
C LYS A 35 2.30 -17.65 0.67
N TYR A 36 2.67 -16.49 0.11
CA TYR A 36 2.20 -15.20 0.60
C TYR A 36 0.74 -14.90 0.22
N MET A 37 0.23 -15.49 -0.86
CA MET A 37 -1.22 -15.43 -1.13
C MET A 37 -2.03 -16.15 -0.05
N LYS A 38 -1.58 -17.31 0.43
CA LYS A 38 -2.24 -18.00 1.56
C LYS A 38 -2.15 -17.19 2.85
N GLU A 39 -1.06 -16.46 3.05
CA GLU A 39 -0.91 -15.53 4.18
C GLU A 39 -1.97 -14.42 4.11
N LEU A 40 -2.11 -13.75 2.95
CA LEU A 40 -3.14 -12.75 2.71
C LEU A 40 -4.56 -13.32 2.85
N ASP A 41 -4.82 -14.53 2.35
CA ASP A 41 -6.11 -15.22 2.51
C ASP A 41 -6.45 -15.48 3.98
N THR A 42 -5.44 -15.75 4.81
CA THR A 42 -5.63 -15.92 6.26
C THR A 42 -6.09 -14.62 6.90
N ILE A 43 -5.46 -13.50 6.56
CA ILE A 43 -5.88 -12.16 7.03
C ILE A 43 -7.28 -11.82 6.54
N LYS A 44 -7.57 -12.09 5.27
CA LYS A 44 -8.89 -11.89 4.67
C LYS A 44 -9.97 -12.67 5.41
N LYS A 45 -9.71 -13.94 5.76
CA LYS A 45 -10.63 -14.77 6.57
C LYS A 45 -10.85 -14.20 7.96
N ILE A 46 -9.79 -13.74 8.64
CA ILE A 46 -9.91 -13.07 9.95
C ILE A 46 -10.85 -11.86 9.83
N ILE A 47 -10.65 -11.01 8.83
CA ILE A 47 -11.47 -9.82 8.59
C ILE A 47 -12.92 -10.19 8.30
N ILE A 48 -13.17 -11.17 7.41
CA ILE A 48 -14.52 -11.61 7.02
C ILE A 48 -15.25 -12.26 8.20
N ASN A 49 -14.58 -13.09 8.98
CA ASN A 49 -15.20 -13.85 10.07
C ASN A 49 -15.39 -13.04 11.35
N THR A 50 -14.69 -11.91 11.51
CA THR A 50 -14.92 -11.03 12.66
C THR A 50 -16.25 -10.29 12.50
N PRO A 51 -17.24 -10.49 13.40
CA PRO A 51 -18.53 -9.81 13.31
C PRO A 51 -18.40 -8.32 13.63
N LEU A 52 -19.30 -7.51 13.08
CA LEU A 52 -19.43 -6.12 13.50
C LEU A 52 -20.08 -6.06 14.89
N SER A 53 -19.67 -5.07 15.70
CA SER A 53 -20.41 -4.76 16.93
C SER A 53 -21.74 -4.10 16.58
N ASP A 54 -22.78 -4.39 17.36
CA ASP A 54 -24.10 -3.72 17.30
C ASP A 54 -24.07 -2.29 17.85
N GLU A 55 -22.94 -1.88 18.45
CA GLU A 55 -22.73 -0.52 18.91
C GLU A 55 -22.87 0.48 17.76
N LYS A 56 -23.88 1.35 17.87
CA LYS A 56 -24.08 2.45 16.93
C LYS A 56 -23.04 3.54 17.19
N GLY A 57 -22.19 3.80 16.19
CA GLY A 57 -21.17 4.84 16.24
C GLY A 57 -20.99 5.52 14.88
N ARG A 58 -20.54 6.78 14.92
CA ARG A 58 -20.19 7.55 13.70
C ARG A 58 -18.80 7.18 13.15
N PHE A 59 -17.97 6.58 13.99
CA PHE A 59 -16.55 6.29 13.76
C PHE A 59 -16.34 4.81 13.40
N ALA A 60 -15.09 4.36 13.40
CA ALA A 60 -14.74 2.97 13.13
C ALA A 60 -15.45 1.99 14.09
N ASN A 61 -15.92 0.87 13.55
CA ASN A 61 -16.59 -0.18 14.32
C ASN A 61 -15.59 -0.78 15.34
N PRO A 62 -15.94 -0.88 16.63
CA PRO A 62 -15.00 -1.23 17.69
C PRO A 62 -14.46 -2.66 17.59
N ASN A 63 -15.19 -3.58 16.94
CA ASN A 63 -14.73 -4.94 16.71
C ASN A 63 -13.54 -5.01 15.73
N LEU A 64 -13.17 -3.91 15.08
CA LEU A 64 -11.89 -3.76 14.39
C LEU A 64 -10.70 -4.17 15.26
N LYS A 65 -10.76 -3.89 16.57
CA LYS A 65 -9.72 -4.27 17.53
C LYS A 65 -9.52 -5.78 17.60
N ILE A 66 -10.59 -6.56 17.42
CA ILE A 66 -10.52 -8.03 17.43
C ILE A 66 -9.69 -8.52 16.24
N VAL A 67 -9.88 -7.93 15.06
CA VAL A 67 -9.07 -8.22 13.87
C VAL A 67 -7.59 -7.99 14.18
N PHE A 68 -7.23 -6.81 14.68
CA PHE A 68 -5.83 -6.49 15.02
C PHE A 68 -5.22 -7.45 16.03
N LEU A 69 -6.00 -7.92 17.02
CA LEU A 69 -5.52 -8.88 18.00
C LEU A 69 -5.28 -10.28 17.40
N GLN A 70 -6.01 -10.66 16.37
CA GLN A 70 -5.87 -11.96 15.68
C GLN A 70 -4.72 -11.98 14.66
N ILE A 71 -4.30 -10.82 14.14
CA ILE A 71 -3.15 -10.74 13.23
C ILE A 71 -1.86 -11.01 14.04
N LYS A 72 -1.28 -12.20 13.85
CA LYS A 72 -0.03 -12.64 14.47
C LYS A 72 1.01 -12.94 13.40
N HIS A 73 2.17 -12.30 13.50
CA HIS A 73 3.30 -12.43 12.58
C HIS A 73 4.57 -11.95 13.30
N ASP A 74 5.73 -12.51 12.97
CA ASP A 74 7.03 -12.16 13.56
C ASP A 74 7.66 -10.90 12.95
N ASN A 75 7.39 -10.67 11.66
CA ASN A 75 7.82 -9.49 10.93
C ASN A 75 7.06 -8.23 11.36
N LYS A 76 7.81 -7.23 11.83
CA LYS A 76 7.27 -5.95 12.30
C LYS A 76 6.62 -5.13 11.19
N TYR A 77 7.14 -5.17 9.96
CA TYR A 77 6.53 -4.47 8.83
C TYR A 77 5.14 -5.03 8.57
N PHE A 78 5.01 -6.36 8.46
CA PHE A 78 3.73 -7.02 8.23
C PHE A 78 2.69 -6.67 9.30
N ILE A 79 3.05 -6.74 10.59
CA ILE A 79 2.14 -6.38 11.68
C ILE A 79 1.64 -4.93 11.56
N ASN A 80 2.51 -4.01 11.16
CA ASN A 80 2.16 -2.59 11.03
C ASN A 80 1.55 -2.22 9.67
N SER A 81 1.28 -3.19 8.80
CA SER A 81 0.63 -2.97 7.50
C SER A 81 -0.87 -2.76 7.59
N TRP A 82 -1.54 -3.14 8.67
CA TRP A 82 -3.01 -3.29 8.63
C TRP A 82 -3.79 -2.10 9.23
N GLY A 83 -3.11 -1.12 9.81
CA GLY A 83 -3.72 0.03 10.48
C GLY A 83 -3.18 0.22 11.90
N ASN A 84 -3.75 1.18 12.63
CA ASN A 84 -3.35 1.46 14.00
C ASN A 84 -4.38 0.99 15.02
N PHE A 85 -3.97 0.11 15.94
CA PHE A 85 -4.84 -0.44 16.99
C PHE A 85 -5.48 0.62 17.90
N LYS A 86 -4.75 1.67 18.25
CA LYS A 86 -5.22 2.68 19.22
C LYS A 86 -6.13 3.70 18.55
N ARG A 87 -5.78 4.13 17.34
CA ARG A 87 -6.51 5.18 16.60
C ARG A 87 -7.62 4.63 15.72
N LEU A 88 -7.63 3.33 15.45
CA LEU A 88 -8.59 2.68 14.54
C LEU A 88 -8.59 3.30 13.14
N ASP A 89 -7.40 3.69 12.69
CA ASP A 89 -7.17 4.33 11.41
C ASP A 89 -6.25 3.50 10.49
N TYR A 90 -6.28 3.84 9.19
CA TYR A 90 -5.38 3.31 8.16
C TYR A 90 -4.95 4.44 7.22
N GLY A 91 -3.74 4.37 6.68
CA GLY A 91 -3.24 5.37 5.73
C GLY A 91 -1.92 4.97 5.09
N THR A 92 -1.26 5.94 4.43
CA THR A 92 -0.11 5.67 3.55
C THR A 92 1.14 5.15 4.28
N GLY A 93 1.26 5.36 5.60
CA GLY A 93 2.32 4.72 6.39
C GLY A 93 2.14 3.19 6.49
N HIS A 94 0.90 2.71 6.47
CA HIS A 94 0.58 1.29 6.59
C HIS A 94 0.84 0.54 5.26
N GLU A 95 0.48 1.10 4.11
CA GLU A 95 0.91 0.53 2.82
C GLU A 95 2.43 0.57 2.64
N LEU A 96 3.11 1.61 3.15
CA LEU A 96 4.58 1.67 3.13
C LEU A 96 5.17 0.52 3.94
N ASN A 97 4.61 0.19 5.10
CA ASN A 97 5.02 -0.99 5.85
C ASN A 97 4.83 -2.27 5.03
N TYR A 98 3.70 -2.45 4.34
CA TYR A 98 3.51 -3.65 3.50
C TYR A 98 4.51 -3.72 2.35
N LEU A 99 4.83 -2.59 1.72
CA LEU A 99 5.90 -2.52 0.72
C LEU A 99 7.27 -2.90 1.31
N CYS A 100 7.59 -2.46 2.54
CA CYS A 100 8.82 -2.83 3.23
C CYS A 100 8.86 -4.32 3.61
N TYR A 101 7.71 -4.92 3.94
CA TYR A 101 7.60 -6.37 4.11
C TYR A 101 7.97 -7.11 2.82
N CYS A 102 7.39 -6.73 1.68
CA CYS A 102 7.75 -7.30 0.38
C CYS A 102 9.24 -7.09 0.06
N TYR A 103 9.79 -5.91 0.36
CA TYR A 103 11.22 -5.64 0.17
C TYR A 103 12.08 -6.58 1.01
N GLN A 104 11.76 -6.77 2.29
CA GLN A 104 12.51 -7.66 3.16
C GLN A 104 12.47 -9.10 2.64
N LYS A 105 11.31 -9.58 2.18
CA LYS A 105 11.18 -10.92 1.59
C LYS A 105 11.96 -11.09 0.29
N ASN A 106 12.00 -10.04 -0.53
CA ASN A 106 12.82 -10.03 -1.73
C ASN A 106 14.33 -10.01 -1.40
N PHE A 107 14.73 -9.23 -0.40
CA PHE A 107 16.12 -9.19 0.09
C PHE A 107 16.57 -10.55 0.65
N GLU A 108 15.67 -11.25 1.36
CA GLU A 108 15.86 -12.61 1.87
C GLU A 108 15.85 -13.69 0.77
N LYS A 109 15.58 -13.31 -0.49
CA LYS A 109 15.40 -14.23 -1.64
C LYS A 109 14.26 -15.25 -1.45
N ASP A 110 13.27 -14.90 -0.63
CA ASP A 110 12.06 -15.69 -0.39
C ASP A 110 10.86 -15.14 -1.20
N LEU A 111 11.07 -14.08 -2.00
CA LEU A 111 10.08 -13.47 -2.88
C LEU A 111 10.75 -12.91 -4.14
N GLU A 112 10.28 -13.29 -5.32
CA GLU A 112 10.81 -12.76 -6.59
C GLU A 112 10.16 -11.41 -6.94
N ILE A 113 10.88 -10.57 -7.69
CA ILE A 113 10.42 -9.21 -8.00
C ILE A 113 9.09 -9.19 -8.78
N ASN A 114 8.93 -10.13 -9.72
CA ASN A 114 7.74 -10.27 -10.57
C ASN A 114 6.54 -10.94 -9.84
N GLU A 115 6.69 -11.26 -8.56
CA GLU A 115 5.60 -11.73 -7.69
C GLU A 115 5.03 -10.60 -6.83
N VAL A 116 5.81 -9.53 -6.60
CA VAL A 116 5.48 -8.44 -5.69
C VAL A 116 4.20 -7.71 -6.11
N CYS A 117 4.02 -7.46 -7.42
CA CYS A 117 2.85 -6.71 -7.90
C CYS A 117 1.53 -7.42 -7.56
N ASN A 118 1.44 -8.72 -7.80
CA ASN A 118 0.25 -9.50 -7.49
C ASN A 118 -0.07 -9.51 -5.99
N LEU A 119 0.96 -9.57 -5.13
CA LEU A 119 0.78 -9.46 -3.68
C LEU A 119 0.28 -8.07 -3.25
N LEU A 120 0.81 -7.00 -3.85
CA LEU A 120 0.32 -5.64 -3.59
C LEU A 120 -1.14 -5.50 -4.01
N ILE A 121 -1.51 -6.02 -5.19
CA ILE A 121 -2.89 -5.97 -5.69
C ILE A 121 -3.85 -6.67 -4.72
N GLU A 122 -3.55 -7.89 -4.28
CA GLU A 122 -4.43 -8.61 -3.34
C GLU A 122 -4.48 -7.92 -1.97
N TYR A 123 -3.35 -7.43 -1.46
CA TYR A 123 -3.30 -6.63 -0.24
C TYR A 123 -4.22 -5.40 -0.32
N PHE A 124 -4.17 -4.63 -1.41
CA PHE A 124 -5.03 -3.45 -1.56
C PHE A 124 -6.51 -3.79 -1.70
N LYS A 125 -6.85 -4.91 -2.35
CA LYS A 125 -8.23 -5.43 -2.37
C LYS A 125 -8.72 -5.75 -0.95
N ILE A 126 -7.90 -6.41 -0.14
CA ILE A 126 -8.20 -6.73 1.26
C ILE A 126 -8.37 -5.44 2.07
N ILE A 127 -7.47 -4.46 1.93
CA ILE A 127 -7.58 -3.18 2.65
C ILE A 127 -8.86 -2.44 2.29
N LYS A 128 -9.24 -2.38 1.01
CA LYS A 128 -10.50 -1.75 0.59
C LYS A 128 -11.72 -2.42 1.23
N MET A 129 -11.74 -3.76 1.24
CA MET A 129 -12.78 -4.53 1.94
C MET A 129 -12.77 -4.23 3.45
N PHE A 130 -11.58 -4.16 4.04
CA PHE A 130 -11.40 -3.96 5.47
C PHE A 130 -11.89 -2.58 5.94
N ILE A 131 -11.50 -1.53 5.23
CA ILE A 131 -11.95 -0.15 5.46
C ILE A 131 -13.47 -0.08 5.37
N ASN A 132 -14.06 -0.64 4.32
CA ASN A 132 -15.51 -0.59 4.12
C ASN A 132 -16.26 -1.36 5.20
N LYS A 133 -15.77 -2.54 5.60
CA LYS A 133 -16.44 -3.39 6.59
C LYS A 133 -16.48 -2.71 7.96
N PHE A 134 -15.36 -2.16 8.42
CA PHE A 134 -15.23 -1.60 9.76
C PHE A 134 -15.34 -0.08 9.83
N ASN A 135 -15.64 0.60 8.71
CA ASN A 135 -15.67 2.06 8.63
C ASN A 135 -14.37 2.71 9.19
N ILE A 136 -13.22 2.13 8.83
CA ILE A 136 -11.90 2.53 9.36
C ILE A 136 -11.63 4.00 9.01
N GLU A 137 -11.04 4.77 9.92
CA GLU A 137 -10.76 6.18 9.68
C GLU A 137 -9.50 6.38 8.81
N PRO A 138 -9.44 7.44 7.98
CA PRO A 138 -8.22 7.79 7.28
C PRO A 138 -7.18 8.36 8.26
N ALA A 139 -5.97 7.81 8.23
CA ALA A 139 -4.87 8.25 9.08
C ALA A 139 -4.30 9.57 8.53
N GLY A 140 -4.60 10.65 9.25
CA GLY A 140 -4.15 12.01 8.92
C GLY A 140 -5.14 12.79 8.07
N SER A 141 -5.12 14.11 8.20
CA SER A 141 -5.96 15.03 7.43
C SER A 141 -5.34 15.28 6.05
N LYS A 142 -5.77 14.50 5.06
CA LYS A 142 -5.51 14.79 3.66
C LYS A 142 -6.62 15.70 3.17
N GLY A 143 -6.32 16.97 2.91
CA GLY A 143 -7.31 17.95 2.44
C GLY A 143 -7.97 17.55 1.11
N MET A 144 -8.88 18.37 0.60
CA MET A 144 -9.75 18.09 -0.57
C MET A 144 -9.02 17.81 -1.91
N TRP A 145 -7.69 17.83 -1.92
CA TRP A 145 -6.84 17.72 -3.12
C TRP A 145 -6.10 16.38 -3.24
N THR A 146 -6.41 15.40 -2.41
CA THR A 146 -5.76 14.07 -2.48
C THR A 146 -6.53 13.11 -3.37
N LEU A 147 -5.80 12.26 -4.10
CA LEU A 147 -6.39 11.23 -4.96
C LEU A 147 -7.24 10.22 -4.17
N ASP A 148 -6.74 9.83 -3.00
CA ASP A 148 -7.39 8.90 -2.09
C ASP A 148 -6.96 9.22 -0.64
N SER A 149 -7.90 9.06 0.30
CA SER A 149 -7.69 9.41 1.71
C SER A 149 -6.78 8.40 2.43
N TYR A 150 -6.72 7.17 1.95
CA TYR A 150 -6.02 6.04 2.56
C TYR A 150 -4.73 5.69 1.82
N GLN A 151 -4.77 5.64 0.50
CA GLN A 151 -3.75 4.96 -0.31
C GLN A 151 -3.12 5.89 -1.35
N LEU A 152 -1.88 5.61 -1.75
CA LEU A 152 -1.25 6.27 -2.89
C LEU A 152 -0.44 5.31 -3.76
N LEU A 153 0.21 4.32 -3.15
CA LEU A 153 0.99 3.30 -3.86
C LEU A 153 0.21 2.55 -4.96
N PRO A 154 -1.10 2.22 -4.83
CA PRO A 154 -1.86 1.59 -5.91
C PRO A 154 -1.85 2.41 -7.21
N TYR A 155 -1.86 3.74 -7.12
CA TYR A 155 -1.82 4.62 -8.28
C TYR A 155 -0.44 4.66 -8.95
N VAL A 156 0.63 4.55 -8.15
CA VAL A 156 2.00 4.42 -8.66
C VAL A 156 2.15 3.12 -9.44
N ILE A 157 1.78 1.99 -8.83
CA ILE A 157 1.92 0.67 -9.46
C ILE A 157 0.95 0.52 -10.64
N GLY A 158 -0.29 0.98 -10.52
CA GLY A 158 -1.29 0.90 -11.59
C GLY A 158 -0.91 1.74 -12.82
N SER A 159 -0.34 2.93 -12.63
CA SER A 159 0.16 3.72 -13.76
C SER A 159 1.41 3.10 -14.42
N ALA A 160 2.26 2.40 -13.65
CA ALA A 160 3.35 1.61 -14.20
C ALA A 160 2.83 0.42 -15.02
N GLN A 161 1.82 -0.32 -14.53
CA GLN A 161 1.21 -1.44 -15.25
C GLN A 161 0.48 -0.98 -16.52
N ALA A 162 -0.30 0.11 -16.47
CA ALA A 162 -0.95 0.68 -17.64
C ALA A 162 0.05 1.16 -18.71
N SER A 163 1.29 1.49 -18.29
CA SER A 163 2.38 1.82 -19.21
C SER A 163 3.03 0.60 -19.87
N SER A 164 2.83 -0.61 -19.34
CA SER A 164 3.37 -1.86 -19.89
C SER A 164 2.34 -2.63 -20.72
N GLN A 165 1.08 -2.65 -20.31
CA GLN A 165 -0.05 -3.23 -21.03
C GLN A 165 -1.31 -2.40 -20.75
N ILE A 166 -2.05 -1.98 -21.78
CA ILE A 166 -3.40 -1.44 -21.56
C ILE A 166 -4.30 -2.64 -21.27
N ASP A 167 -4.53 -2.91 -19.98
CA ASP A 167 -5.45 -3.95 -19.53
C ASP A 167 -6.89 -3.40 -19.61
N GLU A 168 -7.80 -4.11 -20.30
CA GLU A 168 -9.22 -3.72 -20.46
C GLU A 168 -9.92 -3.53 -19.10
N TRP A 169 -9.51 -4.29 -18.08
CA TRP A 169 -10.00 -4.15 -16.71
C TRP A 169 -9.67 -2.79 -16.08
N PHE A 170 -8.52 -2.19 -16.43
CA PHE A 170 -8.16 -0.87 -15.92
C PHE A 170 -9.01 0.22 -16.58
N GLN A 171 -9.34 0.08 -17.87
CA GLN A 171 -10.31 0.97 -18.54
C GLN A 171 -11.68 0.96 -17.84
N GLU A 172 -12.15 -0.22 -17.42
CA GLU A 172 -13.43 -0.34 -16.71
C GLU A 172 -13.43 0.33 -15.32
N ILE A 173 -12.27 0.37 -14.64
CA ILE A 173 -12.08 1.10 -13.39
C ILE A 173 -11.99 2.62 -13.64
N LEU A 174 -11.38 3.03 -14.76
CA LEU A 174 -11.23 4.42 -15.16
C LEU A 174 -12.58 5.06 -15.55
N ASP A 175 -13.43 4.33 -16.27
CA ASP A 175 -14.75 4.82 -16.71
C ASP A 175 -15.74 5.06 -15.56
N ARG A 176 -15.49 4.48 -14.38
CA ARG A 176 -16.38 4.58 -13.21
C ARG A 176 -16.00 5.69 -12.23
N ASN A 177 -14.93 6.46 -12.47
CA ASN A 177 -14.35 7.37 -11.47
C ASN A 177 -14.42 8.86 -11.89
N ASN A 178 -15.33 9.63 -11.27
CA ASN A 178 -15.65 11.03 -11.62
C ASN A 178 -14.69 12.10 -11.03
N SER A 179 -13.47 11.74 -10.60
CA SER A 179 -12.57 12.74 -10.00
C SER A 179 -11.95 13.67 -11.06
N ILE A 180 -11.95 14.98 -10.78
CA ILE A 180 -11.45 16.06 -11.68
C ILE A 180 -9.99 15.85 -12.09
N LEU A 181 -9.19 15.21 -11.24
CA LEU A 181 -7.80 14.85 -11.54
C LEU A 181 -7.71 13.80 -12.66
N TYR A 182 -8.69 12.90 -12.80
CA TYR A 182 -8.71 11.85 -13.82
C TYR A 182 -8.95 12.40 -15.22
N GLY A 183 -9.82 13.40 -15.38
CA GLY A 183 -10.06 14.06 -16.68
C GLY A 183 -8.80 14.70 -17.29
N ARG A 184 -7.80 15.06 -16.46
CA ARG A 184 -6.51 15.62 -16.91
C ARG A 184 -5.48 14.56 -17.30
N LEU A 185 -5.73 13.29 -16.99
CA LEU A 185 -4.79 12.18 -17.27
C LEU A 185 -5.00 11.59 -18.68
N PHE A 186 -6.19 11.72 -19.27
CA PHE A 186 -6.58 11.07 -20.54
C PHE A 186 -5.74 11.47 -21.77
N HIS A 187 -5.05 12.61 -21.72
CA HIS A 187 -4.22 13.10 -22.84
C HIS A 187 -2.72 12.87 -22.64
N ARG A 188 -2.31 12.21 -21.55
CA ARG A 188 -0.91 12.05 -21.17
C ARG A 188 -0.45 10.60 -21.36
N LYS A 189 0.83 10.42 -21.70
CA LYS A 189 1.44 9.10 -21.79
C LYS A 189 1.50 8.47 -20.40
N TRP A 190 1.16 7.19 -20.27
CA TRP A 190 1.20 6.46 -18.99
C TRP A 190 2.55 6.53 -18.29
N ASN A 191 3.66 6.54 -19.05
CA ASN A 191 5.00 6.74 -18.48
C ASN A 191 5.17 8.09 -17.78
N ASP A 192 4.54 9.15 -18.28
CA ASP A 192 4.59 10.48 -17.65
C ASP A 192 3.68 10.54 -16.42
N ILE A 193 2.52 9.87 -16.49
CA ILE A 193 1.64 9.69 -15.33
C ILE A 193 2.36 8.93 -14.22
N TYR A 194 3.03 7.82 -14.53
CA TYR A 194 3.84 7.07 -13.57
C TYR A 194 4.90 7.94 -12.90
N LYS A 195 5.68 8.70 -13.69
CA LYS A 195 6.71 9.59 -13.14
C LYS A 195 6.11 10.60 -12.16
N ASP A 196 4.95 11.16 -12.47
CA ASP A 196 4.30 12.14 -11.60
C ASP A 196 3.68 11.49 -10.36
N MET A 197 3.08 10.31 -10.49
CA MET A 197 2.59 9.53 -9.36
C MET A 197 3.74 9.13 -8.43
N PHE A 198 4.87 8.70 -8.98
CA PHE A 198 6.04 8.33 -8.19
C PHE A 198 6.65 9.54 -7.47
N LYS A 199 6.78 10.69 -8.15
CA LYS A 199 7.19 11.96 -7.52
C LYS A 199 6.24 12.36 -6.39
N MET A 200 4.95 12.21 -6.59
CA MET A 200 3.95 12.51 -5.57
C MET A 200 4.06 11.54 -4.39
N TYR A 201 4.30 10.25 -4.63
CA TYR A 201 4.54 9.28 -3.57
C TYR A 201 5.80 9.61 -2.76
N ASP A 202 6.89 9.96 -3.43
CA ASP A 202 8.12 10.38 -2.78
C ASP A 202 7.88 11.61 -1.89
N LYS A 203 7.16 12.62 -2.41
CA LYS A 203 6.88 13.85 -1.66
C LYS A 203 5.91 13.65 -0.48
N GLU A 204 4.81 12.94 -0.72
CA GLU A 204 3.67 12.87 0.21
C GLU A 204 3.74 11.70 1.19
N VAL A 205 4.58 10.69 0.91
CA VAL A 205 4.75 9.50 1.74
C VAL A 205 6.18 9.42 2.27
N LEU A 206 7.18 9.26 1.39
CA LEU A 206 8.56 8.96 1.82
C LEU A 206 9.24 10.17 2.48
N SER A 207 9.12 11.35 1.87
CA SER A 207 9.71 12.61 2.36
C SER A 207 8.83 13.30 3.40
N ARG A 208 7.66 12.73 3.72
CA ARG A 208 6.70 13.32 4.64
C ARG A 208 6.98 12.85 6.07
N HIS A 209 7.60 13.70 6.87
CA HIS A 209 7.96 13.38 8.26
C HIS A 209 6.79 12.82 9.10
N VAL A 210 5.55 13.32 8.94
CA VAL A 210 4.42 12.79 9.72
C VAL A 210 4.11 11.31 9.41
N VAL A 211 4.49 10.82 8.24
CA VAL A 211 4.38 9.43 7.82
C VAL A 211 5.61 8.63 8.27
N THR A 212 6.82 9.17 8.09
CA THR A 212 8.09 8.43 8.29
C THR A 212 8.75 8.61 9.65
N LYS A 213 8.24 9.49 10.53
CA LYS A 213 8.76 9.69 11.90
C LYS A 213 8.77 8.43 12.77
N SER A 214 7.98 7.42 12.42
CA SER A 214 7.87 6.14 13.14
C SER A 214 8.28 4.98 12.23
N PHE A 215 9.10 5.25 11.22
CA PHE A 215 9.62 4.22 10.33
C PHE A 215 10.43 3.18 11.13
N ILE A 216 10.24 1.91 10.77
CA ILE A 216 10.90 0.79 11.44
C ILE A 216 12.18 0.50 10.67
N PHE A 217 13.34 0.77 11.26
CA PHE A 217 14.62 0.34 10.69
C PHE A 217 14.87 -1.14 10.99
N SER A 218 15.57 -1.81 10.08
CA SER A 218 15.90 -3.24 10.14
C SER A 218 17.27 -3.51 9.51
N ASP A 219 17.73 -4.76 9.56
CA ASP A 219 19.02 -5.15 8.99
C ASP A 219 19.11 -4.90 7.47
N CYS A 220 17.98 -5.00 6.75
CA CYS A 220 17.92 -4.71 5.31
C CYS A 220 17.55 -3.25 4.99
N LEU A 221 16.94 -2.52 5.93
CA LEU A 221 16.52 -1.12 5.77
C LEU A 221 17.09 -0.28 6.93
N LYS A 222 18.37 0.08 6.80
CA LYS A 222 19.16 0.79 7.82
C LYS A 222 18.96 2.30 7.80
N GLU A 223 19.30 2.95 8.92
CA GLU A 223 19.41 4.41 9.05
C GLU A 223 20.64 4.98 8.31
#